data_AF-A0A7S2TGJ1-F1
#
_entry.id   AF-A0A7S2TGJ1-F1
#
_cell.length_a   1.000
_cell.length_b   1.000
_cell.length_c   1.000
_cell.angle_alpha   90.00
_cell.angle_beta   90.00
_cell.angle_gamma   90.00
#
_symmetry.space_group_name_H-M   'P 1'
#
loop_
_entity.id
_entity.type
_entity.pdbx_description
1 polymer ?
#
loop_
_entity_poly.entity_id
_entity_poly.type
_entity_poly.pdbx_seq_one_letter_code
_entity_poly.pdbx_strand_id
1 'polypeptide(L)'
;MGAPSCISTLLLFFLAAPSVSRLHPQICAKAPYKYLALEGGGVRGVAYSGAIQALEDAGVLQGLKGFAGTSAGSIGAALLAAGFTAEDVARE
;
A
#
# COMPACT_ATOMS: atom_id res chain seq x y z
N MET A 1 19.84 -27.78 -34.32
CA MET A 1 18.79 -27.27 -33.40
C MET A 1 19.26 -27.57 -31.99
N GLY A 2 20.13 -26.71 -31.45
CA GLY A 2 20.73 -26.89 -30.13
C GLY A 2 19.98 -26.05 -29.11
N ALA A 3 19.45 -26.69 -28.07
CA ALA A 3 18.86 -25.99 -26.93
C ALA A 3 19.96 -25.14 -26.26
N PRO A 4 19.75 -23.83 -26.02
CA PRO A 4 20.71 -23.04 -25.27
C PRO A 4 20.72 -23.49 -23.80
N SER A 5 21.93 -23.71 -23.31
CA SER A 5 22.27 -24.21 -21.98
C SER A 5 21.63 -23.38 -20.85
N CYS A 6 20.98 -24.07 -19.92
CA CYS A 6 20.26 -23.57 -18.73
C CYS A 6 21.02 -22.56 -17.84
N ILE A 7 22.32 -22.36 -18.07
CA ILE A 7 23.17 -21.44 -17.30
C ILE A 7 22.95 -19.98 -17.73
N SER A 8 22.60 -19.73 -19.00
CA SER A 8 22.43 -18.37 -19.53
C SER A 8 21.14 -17.70 -19.03
N THR A 9 20.08 -18.47 -18.78
CA THR A 9 18.80 -17.94 -18.28
C THR A 9 18.86 -17.68 -16.76
N LEU A 10 19.69 -18.43 -16.03
CA LEU A 10 19.84 -18.30 -14.59
C LEU A 10 20.68 -17.06 -14.20
N LEU A 11 21.63 -16.65 -15.03
CA LEU A 11 22.46 -15.46 -14.79
C LEU A 11 21.70 -14.14 -15.01
N LEU A 12 20.72 -14.10 -15.91
CA LEU A 12 19.91 -12.91 -16.18
C LEU A 12 18.86 -12.63 -15.10
N PHE A 13 18.47 -13.65 -14.33
CA PHE A 13 17.55 -13.48 -13.21
C PHE A 13 18.22 -12.94 -11.93
N PHE A 14 19.55 -13.09 -11.79
CA PHE A 14 20.28 -12.73 -10.57
C PHE A 14 20.97 -11.36 -10.58
N LEU A 15 21.11 -10.71 -11.75
CA LEU A 15 21.86 -9.44 -11.90
C LEU A 15 21.00 -8.17 -11.96
N ALA A 16 19.67 -8.28 -11.90
CA ALA A 16 18.76 -7.13 -11.95
C ALA A 16 17.93 -6.92 -10.67
N ALA A 17 18.36 -7.46 -9.53
CA ALA A 17 17.85 -7.07 -8.22
C ALA A 17 18.84 -6.08 -7.58
N PRO A 18 18.64 -4.76 -7.68
CA PRO A 18 19.40 -3.84 -6.87
C PRO A 18 18.91 -4.02 -5.42
N SER A 19 19.67 -4.79 -4.66
CA SER A 19 19.67 -4.70 -3.22
C SER A 19 20.22 -3.33 -2.86
N VAL A 20 19.34 -2.37 -2.56
CA VAL A 20 19.64 -1.28 -1.63
C VAL A 20 18.49 -1.19 -0.65
N SER A 21 18.65 -1.96 0.42
CA SER A 21 18.04 -1.71 1.71
C SER A 21 18.12 -0.22 2.05
N ARG A 22 17.02 0.52 1.87
CA ARG A 22 16.77 1.64 2.77
C ARG A 22 16.39 1.02 4.11
N LEU A 23 17.15 1.34 5.16
CA LEU A 23 16.67 1.19 6.52
C LEU A 23 15.34 1.95 6.62
N HIS A 24 14.22 1.26 6.44
CA HIS A 24 13.03 1.65 7.16
C HIS A 24 13.13 0.89 8.49
N PRO A 25 13.27 1.58 9.63
CA PRO A 25 13.35 0.92 10.91
C PRO A 25 12.07 0.10 11.05
N GLN A 26 12.29 -1.18 11.27
CA GLN A 26 11.30 -2.20 11.49
C GLN A 26 10.04 -1.68 12.22
N ILE A 27 8.94 -1.47 11.49
CA ILE A 27 7.58 -1.73 12.00
C ILE A 27 7.41 -3.26 12.03
N CYS A 28 8.36 -3.98 12.64
CA CYS A 28 8.24 -5.43 12.89
C CYS A 28 7.29 -5.73 14.05
N ALA A 29 6.87 -4.72 14.81
CA ALA A 29 5.60 -4.82 15.50
C ALA A 29 4.53 -4.53 14.47
N LYS A 30 3.90 -5.59 13.91
CA LYS A 30 2.63 -5.50 13.17
C LYS A 30 1.81 -4.38 13.80
N ALA A 31 1.61 -3.28 13.07
CA ALA A 31 1.03 -2.07 13.64
C ALA A 31 -0.24 -2.48 14.45
N PRO A 32 -0.38 -2.05 15.72
CA PRO A 32 -1.41 -2.58 16.61
C PRO A 32 -2.81 -2.23 16.12
N TYR A 33 -2.92 -1.30 15.17
CA TYR A 33 -4.16 -0.89 14.54
C TYR A 33 -4.82 -2.06 13.79
N LYS A 34 -6.14 -2.19 13.97
CA LYS A 34 -6.96 -3.22 13.33
C LYS A 34 -8.10 -2.62 12.52
N TYR A 35 -8.46 -1.36 12.77
CA TYR A 35 -9.50 -0.66 12.05
C TYR A 35 -9.03 0.77 11.78
N LEU A 36 -9.38 1.29 10.62
CA LEU A 36 -9.16 2.69 10.25
C LEU A 36 -10.51 3.40 10.16
N ALA A 37 -10.65 4.52 10.87
CA ALA A 37 -11.85 5.35 10.83
C ALA A 37 -11.53 6.69 10.15
N LEU A 38 -12.26 7.01 9.09
CA LEU A 38 -12.14 8.26 8.33
C LEU A 38 -13.34 9.17 8.64
N GLU A 39 -13.11 10.26 9.35
CA GLU A 39 -14.15 11.21 9.73
C GLU A 39 -14.80 11.90 8.51
N GLY A 40 -15.97 12.52 8.70
CA GLY A 40 -16.55 13.41 7.70
C GLY A 40 -15.85 14.77 7.67
N GLY A 41 -15.22 15.09 6.54
CA GLY A 41 -14.52 16.37 6.35
C GLY A 41 -15.14 17.34 5.35
N GLY A 42 -16.18 16.92 4.61
CA GLY A 42 -16.65 17.62 3.41
C GLY A 42 -15.53 17.72 2.38
N VAL A 43 -15.31 18.92 1.83
CA VAL A 43 -14.21 19.19 0.88
C VAL A 43 -12.83 18.87 1.43
N ARG A 44 -12.63 18.87 2.76
CA ARG A 44 -11.33 18.52 3.37
C ARG A 44 -10.98 17.03 3.19
N GLY A 45 -11.92 16.20 2.75
CA GLY A 45 -11.68 14.81 2.40
C GLY A 45 -10.61 14.62 1.32
N VAL A 46 -10.30 15.66 0.52
CA VAL A 46 -9.17 15.64 -0.43
C VAL A 46 -7.82 15.30 0.23
N ALA A 47 -7.66 15.61 1.52
CA ALA A 47 -6.47 15.28 2.29
C ALA A 47 -6.31 13.76 2.54
N TYR A 48 -7.37 12.96 2.36
CA TYR A 48 -7.30 11.51 2.56
C TYR A 48 -6.38 10.81 1.56
N SER A 49 -6.26 11.32 0.33
CA SER A 49 -5.29 10.80 -0.65
C SER A 49 -3.87 10.71 -0.07
N GLY A 50 -3.37 11.82 0.48
CA GLY A 50 -2.05 11.87 1.12
C GLY A 50 -1.96 11.07 2.42
N ALA A 51 -3.02 11.08 3.25
CA ALA A 51 -3.04 10.31 4.49
C ALA A 51 -3.00 8.80 4.23
N ILE A 52 -3.75 8.33 3.23
CA ILE A 52 -3.81 6.93 2.82
C ILE A 52 -2.47 6.50 2.21
N GLN A 53 -1.85 7.35 1.37
CA GLN A 53 -0.50 7.08 0.86
C GLN A 53 0.50 6.90 2.00
N ALA A 54 0.50 7.79 3.00
CA ALA A 54 1.39 7.69 4.14
C ALA A 54 1.17 6.39 4.95
N LEU A 55 -0.09 5.94 5.09
CA LEU A 55 -0.42 4.68 5.75
C LEU A 55 0.01 3.45 4.93
N GLU A 56 -0.06 3.53 3.60
CA GLU A 56 0.40 2.49 2.67
C GLU A 56 1.92 2.36 2.71
N ASP A 57 2.64 3.48 2.59
CA ASP A 57 4.11 3.55 2.66
C ASP A 57 4.64 3.03 3.99
N ALA A 58 3.90 3.29 5.08
CA ALA A 58 4.21 2.79 6.42
C ALA A 58 3.83 1.31 6.62
N GLY A 59 3.27 0.62 5.63
CA GLY A 59 2.87 -0.78 5.74
C GLY A 59 1.72 -1.03 6.74
N VAL A 60 0.93 0.01 7.06
CA VAL A 60 -0.15 -0.09 8.05
C VAL A 60 -1.40 -0.71 7.45
N LEU A 61 -1.70 -0.40 6.17
CA LEU A 61 -2.94 -0.83 5.52
C LEU A 61 -3.08 -2.36 5.45
N GLN A 62 -1.99 -3.08 5.23
CA GLN A 62 -1.97 -4.56 5.12
C GLN A 62 -2.34 -5.26 6.44
N GLY A 63 -2.23 -4.55 7.58
CA GLY A 63 -2.54 -5.09 8.90
C GLY A 63 -3.98 -4.84 9.38
N LEU A 64 -4.77 -4.09 8.62
CA LEU A 64 -6.13 -3.71 8.97
C LEU A 64 -7.13 -4.85 8.69
N LYS A 65 -8.15 -4.93 9.54
CA LYS A 65 -9.28 -5.86 9.43
C LYS A 65 -10.52 -5.20 8.82
N GLY A 66 -10.56 -3.88 8.76
CA GLY A 66 -11.70 -3.16 8.22
C GLY A 66 -11.56 -1.65 8.32
N PHE A 67 -12.54 -0.97 7.71
CA PHE A 67 -12.58 0.47 7.55
C PHE A 67 -13.96 0.97 7.97
N ALA A 68 -14.01 2.18 8.52
CA ALA A 68 -15.24 2.90 8.80
C ALA A 68 -15.08 4.34 8.31
N GLY A 69 -16.17 4.97 7.88
CA GLY A 69 -16.12 6.40 7.57
C GLY A 69 -17.49 7.04 7.49
N THR A 70 -17.53 8.35 7.67
CA THR A 70 -18.77 9.15 7.63
C THR A 70 -18.66 10.25 6.57
N SER A 71 -19.74 10.53 5.83
CA SER A 71 -19.77 11.56 4.78
C SER A 71 -18.61 11.39 3.78
N ALA A 72 -17.76 12.40 3.59
CA ALA A 72 -16.59 12.32 2.71
C ALA A 72 -15.63 11.17 3.09
N GLY A 73 -15.48 10.85 4.38
CA GLY A 73 -14.67 9.71 4.83
C GLY A 73 -15.26 8.35 4.45
N SER A 74 -16.59 8.26 4.20
CA SER A 74 -17.22 7.01 3.76
C SER A 74 -16.73 6.59 2.38
N ILE A 75 -16.36 7.54 1.51
CA ILE A 75 -15.91 7.25 0.15
C ILE A 75 -14.54 6.56 0.20
N GLY A 76 -13.55 7.20 0.84
CA GLY A 76 -12.22 6.61 1.04
C GLY A 76 -12.27 5.29 1.82
N ALA A 77 -13.13 5.17 2.84
CA ALA A 77 -13.28 3.92 3.59
C ALA A 77 -13.86 2.80 2.71
N ALA A 78 -14.80 3.12 1.82
CA ALA A 78 -15.39 2.15 0.89
C ALA A 78 -14.39 1.70 -0.18
N LEU A 79 -13.61 2.62 -0.75
CA LEU A 79 -12.56 2.28 -1.72
C LEU A 79 -11.51 1.35 -1.11
N LEU A 80 -11.00 1.69 0.09
CA LEU A 80 -10.05 0.84 0.80
C LEU A 80 -10.63 -0.53 1.14
N ALA A 81 -11.90 -0.60 1.56
CA ALA A 81 -12.58 -1.85 1.80
C ALA A 81 -12.76 -2.69 0.52
N ALA A 82 -12.87 -2.04 -0.64
CA ALA A 82 -12.92 -2.69 -1.96
C ALA A 82 -11.55 -3.13 -2.49
N GLY A 83 -10.46 -2.85 -1.76
CA GLY A 83 -9.10 -3.24 -2.14
C GLY A 83 -8.38 -2.27 -3.07
N PHE A 84 -8.86 -1.04 -3.17
CA PHE A 84 -8.20 0.02 -3.93
C PHE A 84 -6.89 0.43 -3.26
N THR A 85 -5.87 0.72 -4.07
CA THR A 85 -4.57 1.21 -3.59
C THR A 85 -4.64 2.69 -3.24
N ALA A 86 -3.61 3.21 -2.54
CA ALA A 86 -3.54 4.65 -2.27
C ALA A 86 -3.54 5.48 -3.57
N GLU A 87 -2.90 4.99 -4.63
CA GLU A 87 -2.89 5.63 -5.95
C GLU A 87 -4.29 5.68 -6.57
N ASP A 88 -5.06 4.60 -6.46
CA ASP A 88 -6.44 4.58 -6.99
C ASP A 88 -7.34 5.58 -6.23
N VAL A 89 -7.20 5.66 -4.92
CA VAL A 89 -7.95 6.62 -4.08
C VAL A 89 -7.57 8.06 -4.40
N ALA A 90 -6.32 8.34 -4.77
CA ALA A 90 -5.89 9.68 -5.15
C ALA A 90 -6.48 10.17 -6.49
N ARG A 91 -7.12 9.27 -7.26
CA ARG A 91 -7.71 9.55 -8.57
C ARG A 91 -9.24 9.67 -8.55
N GLU A 92 -9.85 9.50 -7.37
CA GLU A 92 -11.26 9.79 -7.06
C GLU A 92 -11.58 11.28 -7.21
#